data_AF-A0A6L8U1Z0-F1
#
_entry.id   AF-A0A6L8U1Z0-F1
#
_cell.length_a   1.000
_cell.length_b   1.000
_cell.length_c   1.000
_cell.angle_alpha   90.00
_cell.angle_beta   90.00
_cell.angle_gamma   90.00
#
_symmetry.space_group_name_H-M   'P 1'
#
loop_
_entity.id
_entity.type
_entity.pdbx_description
1 polymer ?
#
loop_
_entity_poly.entity_id
_entity_poly.type
_entity_poly.pdbx_seq_one_letter_code
_entity_poly.pdbx_strand_id
1 'polypeptide(L)'
;MNALLMLAMAFSSGLVHGQAVPGKDENIPFLVTFGKFGETSWGDDDFVSIFFFTIPKDFNRQFYIKVFDPDCGGQHDEIQGVFDSKTLFSVYGGKGVDPDKNVESRGLKDTDNYKQGNLLASKVFGNESTYDNRYYAFGPFNPT
;
A
#
# COMPACT_ATOMS: atom_id res chain seq x y z
N MET A 1 2.39 11.11 55.06
CA MET A 1 2.74 11.89 53.85
C MET A 1 3.23 10.90 52.80
N ASN A 2 2.38 10.56 51.84
CA ASN A 2 2.64 9.51 50.85
C ASN A 2 3.56 10.07 49.76
N ALA A 3 4.78 9.55 49.67
CA ALA A 3 5.64 9.75 48.51
C ALA A 3 5.15 8.85 47.37
N LEU A 4 4.34 9.41 46.48
CA LEU A 4 3.90 8.75 45.25
C LEU A 4 5.06 8.82 44.24
N LEU A 5 5.79 7.73 44.07
CA LEU A 5 6.83 7.59 43.06
C LEU A 5 6.16 7.46 41.68
N MET A 6 6.16 8.54 40.90
CA MET A 6 5.77 8.50 39.49
C MET A 6 6.93 7.96 38.66
N LEU A 7 6.92 6.66 38.38
CA LEU A 7 7.85 6.04 37.43
C LEU A 7 7.40 6.40 36.01
N ALA A 8 7.95 7.47 35.45
CA ALA A 8 7.85 7.78 34.04
C ALA A 8 8.65 6.74 33.24
N MET A 9 7.98 5.68 32.77
CA MET A 9 8.55 4.80 31.75
C MET A 9 8.72 5.61 30.47
N ALA A 10 9.93 6.10 30.24
CA ALA A 10 10.35 6.63 28.95
C ALA A 10 10.29 5.47 27.95
N PHE A 11 9.22 5.42 27.15
CA PHE A 11 9.16 4.58 25.97
C PHE A 11 10.27 5.06 25.03
N SER A 12 11.36 4.31 24.96
CA SER A 12 12.34 4.46 23.90
C SER A 12 11.62 4.17 22.58
N SER A 13 11.24 5.21 21.86
CA SER A 13 10.77 5.10 20.48
C SER A 13 11.91 4.49 19.68
N GLY A 14 11.84 3.18 19.43
CA GLY A 14 12.79 2.48 18.58
C GLY A 14 12.89 3.22 17.24
N LEU A 15 14.11 3.37 16.74
CA LEU A 15 14.33 3.95 15.42
C LEU A 15 13.64 3.04 14.40
N VAL A 16 12.61 3.58 13.75
CA VAL A 16 11.97 2.91 12.61
C VAL A 16 12.87 3.17 11.41
N HIS A 17 13.47 2.11 10.88
CA HIS A 17 14.19 2.18 9.62
C HIS A 17 13.20 1.96 8.48
N GLY A 18 13.14 2.90 7.55
CA GLY A 18 12.38 2.80 6.31
C GLY A 18 13.26 3.20 5.15
N GLN A 19 13.05 2.57 4.00
CA GLN A 19 13.65 2.99 2.75
C GLN A 19 12.61 3.77 1.96
N ALA A 20 12.94 5.01 1.59
CA ALA A 20 12.10 5.78 0.70
C ALA A 20 12.08 5.11 -0.68
N VAL A 21 10.87 4.94 -1.21
CA VAL A 21 10.61 4.58 -2.59
C VAL A 21 9.54 5.56 -3.07
N PRO A 22 9.80 6.36 -4.12
CA PRO A 22 10.98 6.35 -4.99
C PRO A 22 12.29 6.80 -4.32
N GLY A 23 13.43 6.39 -4.87
CA GLY A 23 14.75 6.80 -4.38
C GLY A 23 15.01 8.29 -4.62
N LYS A 24 15.99 8.88 -3.93
CA LYS A 24 16.32 10.31 -4.08
C LYS A 24 16.65 10.72 -5.53
N ASP A 25 17.17 9.78 -6.32
CA ASP A 25 17.58 10.02 -7.71
C ASP A 25 16.39 10.04 -8.69
N GLU A 26 15.21 9.55 -8.30
CA GLU A 26 14.00 9.47 -9.15
C GLU A 26 13.32 10.85 -9.29
N ASN A 27 13.68 11.83 -8.46
CA ASN A 27 13.14 13.20 -8.45
C ASN A 27 11.60 13.31 -8.37
N ILE A 28 10.94 12.26 -7.88
CA ILE A 28 9.50 12.21 -7.60
C ILE A 28 9.26 11.83 -6.12
N PRO A 29 8.35 12.52 -5.41
CA PRO A 29 8.11 12.27 -3.98
C PRO A 29 7.23 11.05 -3.71
N PHE A 30 6.42 10.63 -4.69
CA PHE A 30 5.46 9.53 -4.59
C PHE A 30 5.50 8.67 -5.85
N LEU A 31 5.10 7.41 -5.72
CA LEU A 31 4.82 6.56 -6.87
C LEU A 31 3.52 7.04 -7.53
N VAL A 32 3.53 7.17 -8.85
CA VAL A 32 2.38 7.61 -9.64
C VAL A 32 1.93 6.45 -10.52
N THR A 33 0.66 6.06 -10.38
CA THR A 33 -0.03 5.12 -11.28
C THR A 33 -1.07 5.90 -12.05
N PHE A 34 -0.93 5.98 -13.37
CA PHE A 34 -1.86 6.74 -14.18
C PHE A 34 -3.20 6.02 -14.30
N GLY A 35 -4.29 6.79 -14.44
CA GLY A 35 -5.59 6.21 -14.78
C GLY A 35 -5.58 5.58 -16.17
N LYS A 36 -6.61 4.79 -16.50
CA LYS A 36 -6.75 4.04 -17.77
C LYS A 36 -6.63 4.86 -19.08
N PHE A 37 -6.60 6.18 -18.99
CA PHE A 37 -6.47 7.11 -20.12
C PHE A 37 -5.10 7.81 -20.15
N GLY A 38 -4.23 7.57 -19.17
CA GLY A 38 -2.86 8.06 -19.18
C GLY A 38 -2.04 7.40 -20.29
N GLU A 39 -1.02 8.11 -20.77
CA GLU A 39 -0.11 7.56 -21.77
C GLU A 39 0.79 6.51 -21.12
N THR A 40 0.76 5.29 -21.64
CA THR A 40 1.62 4.19 -21.14
C THR A 40 3.11 4.43 -21.34
N SER A 41 3.47 5.42 -22.16
CA SER A 41 4.85 5.85 -22.35
C SER A 41 5.47 6.51 -21.11
N TRP A 42 4.66 6.88 -20.11
CA TRP A 42 5.10 7.58 -18.90
C TRP A 42 5.49 6.65 -17.74
N GLY A 43 5.49 5.34 -17.96
CA GLY A 43 6.16 4.38 -17.07
C GLY A 43 5.31 3.21 -16.56
N ASP A 44 4.01 3.18 -16.86
CA ASP A 44 3.11 2.07 -16.52
C ASP A 44 2.37 1.63 -17.78
N ASP A 45 2.48 0.35 -18.14
CA ASP A 45 1.86 -0.23 -19.34
C ASP A 45 0.61 -1.05 -19.06
N ASP A 46 0.30 -1.35 -17.79
CA ASP A 46 -0.79 -2.26 -17.40
C ASP A 46 -1.80 -1.67 -16.39
N PHE A 47 -1.57 -0.45 -15.91
CA PHE A 47 -2.42 0.28 -14.96
C PHE A 47 -2.54 -0.41 -13.59
N VAL A 48 -1.55 -1.22 -13.22
CA VAL A 48 -1.54 -2.03 -12.01
C VAL A 48 -0.19 -1.90 -11.29
N SER A 49 -0.22 -1.98 -9.96
CA SER A 49 1.00 -2.08 -9.16
C SER A 49 0.83 -3.15 -8.10
N ILE A 50 1.80 -4.06 -8.02
CA ILE A 50 1.75 -5.25 -7.17
C ILE A 50 2.89 -5.19 -6.16
N PHE A 51 2.55 -5.28 -4.87
CA PHE A 51 3.50 -5.28 -3.77
C PHE A 51 3.38 -6.58 -2.97
N PHE A 52 4.52 -7.23 -2.73
CA PHE A 52 4.59 -8.45 -1.92
C PHE A 52 5.11 -8.15 -0.53
N PHE A 53 4.39 -8.62 0.49
CA PHE A 53 4.78 -8.52 1.88
C PHE A 53 4.93 -9.93 2.47
N THR A 54 6.12 -10.24 2.98
CA THR A 54 6.36 -11.47 3.75
C THR A 54 6.34 -11.16 5.23
N ILE A 55 5.44 -11.81 5.96
CA ILE A 55 5.35 -11.70 7.42
C ILE A 55 6.08 -12.89 8.05
N PRO A 56 6.94 -12.68 9.06
CA PRO A 56 7.59 -13.79 9.78
C PRO A 56 6.57 -14.77 10.34
N LYS A 57 6.87 -16.08 10.25
CA LYS A 57 5.93 -17.15 10.65
C LYS A 57 5.56 -17.12 12.14
N ASP A 58 6.44 -16.59 12.97
CA ASP A 58 6.27 -16.45 14.42
C ASP A 58 5.62 -15.12 14.82
N PHE A 59 5.29 -14.24 13.86
CA PHE A 59 4.54 -13.02 14.13
C PHE A 59 3.10 -13.36 14.49
N ASN A 60 2.75 -13.19 15.76
CA ASN A 60 1.45 -13.58 16.35
C ASN A 60 0.60 -12.39 16.79
N ARG A 61 0.90 -11.20 16.27
CA ARG A 61 0.15 -9.96 16.55
C ARG A 61 -0.65 -9.55 15.32
N GLN A 62 -1.56 -8.60 15.52
CA GLN A 62 -2.26 -7.95 14.41
C GLN A 62 -1.27 -7.17 13.55
N PHE A 63 -1.41 -7.28 12.23
CA PHE A 63 -0.70 -6.41 11.28
C PHE A 63 -1.67 -5.61 10.44
N TYR A 64 -1.21 -4.46 9.95
CA TYR A 64 -1.98 -3.54 9.13
C TYR A 64 -1.16 -3.16 7.90
N ILE A 65 -1.85 -2.94 6.79
CA ILE A 65 -1.26 -2.29 5.61
C ILE A 65 -1.90 -0.91 5.54
N LYS A 66 -1.07 0.14 5.60
CA LYS A 66 -1.54 1.52 5.52
C LYS A 66 -1.15 2.12 4.19
N VAL A 67 -2.12 2.66 3.48
CA VAL A 67 -1.92 3.41 2.25
C VAL A 67 -2.05 4.89 2.60
N PHE A 68 -1.04 5.67 2.24
CA PHE A 68 -1.08 7.12 2.35
C PHE A 68 -1.70 7.69 1.09
N ASP A 69 -2.58 8.68 1.24
CA ASP A 69 -3.20 9.42 0.15
C ASP A 69 -3.82 8.51 -0.94
N PRO A 70 -4.78 7.64 -0.57
CA PRO A 70 -5.30 6.63 -1.49
C PRO A 70 -6.33 7.18 -2.50
N ASP A 71 -6.77 8.43 -2.36
CA ASP A 71 -7.65 9.08 -3.35
C ASP A 71 -6.93 9.37 -4.67
N CYS A 72 -7.71 9.80 -5.66
CA CYS A 72 -7.28 10.05 -7.04
C CYS A 72 -7.57 11.51 -7.39
N GLY A 73 -6.95 12.42 -6.66
CA GLY A 73 -7.02 13.87 -6.82
C GLY A 73 -6.79 14.55 -5.47
N GLY A 74 -6.13 15.70 -5.45
CA GLY A 74 -5.81 16.37 -4.19
C GLY A 74 -4.43 16.98 -4.22
N GLN A 75 -3.70 16.86 -3.11
CA GLN A 75 -2.41 17.52 -2.91
C GLN A 75 -1.25 16.84 -3.64
N HIS A 76 -1.28 15.51 -3.79
CA HIS A 76 -0.13 14.75 -4.29
C HIS A 76 -0.37 14.08 -5.66
N ASP A 77 -1.55 14.25 -6.25
CA ASP A 77 -1.90 13.71 -7.57
C ASP A 77 -1.56 14.63 -8.75
N GLU A 78 -1.19 14.02 -9.88
CA GLU A 78 -1.01 14.72 -11.15
C GLU A 78 -2.30 14.74 -11.97
N ILE A 79 -2.85 15.95 -12.20
CA ILE A 79 -4.08 16.11 -13.00
C ILE A 79 -3.79 16.15 -14.51
N GLN A 80 -4.55 15.35 -15.26
CA GLN A 80 -4.64 15.45 -16.73
C GLN A 80 -6.09 15.78 -17.11
N GLY A 81 -6.40 17.07 -17.21
CA GLY A 81 -7.76 17.56 -17.48
C GLY A 81 -8.65 17.59 -16.24
N VAL A 82 -9.24 16.45 -15.85
CA VAL A 82 -10.15 16.34 -14.70
C VAL A 82 -9.82 15.11 -13.85
N PHE A 83 -10.10 15.18 -12.54
CA PHE A 83 -10.00 14.02 -11.64
C PHE A 83 -11.23 13.12 -11.77
N ASP A 84 -11.19 12.15 -12.68
CA ASP A 84 -12.27 11.19 -12.92
C ASP A 84 -11.85 9.71 -12.76
N SER A 85 -10.61 9.48 -12.32
CA SER A 85 -10.05 8.15 -12.09
C SER A 85 -10.47 7.56 -10.75
N LYS A 86 -10.37 6.23 -10.65
CA LYS A 86 -10.59 5.47 -9.42
C LYS A 86 -9.57 4.35 -9.32
N THR A 87 -9.08 4.12 -8.12
CA THR A 87 -8.11 3.06 -7.83
C THR A 87 -8.71 2.03 -6.89
N LEU A 88 -8.58 0.75 -7.25
CA LEU A 88 -8.95 -0.38 -6.41
C LEU A 88 -7.70 -0.89 -5.69
N PHE A 89 -7.68 -0.74 -4.37
CA PHE A 89 -6.73 -1.47 -3.52
C PHE A 89 -7.36 -2.79 -3.10
N SER A 90 -6.64 -3.89 -3.30
CA SER A 90 -7.04 -5.23 -2.88
C SER A 90 -5.89 -5.92 -2.15
N VAL A 91 -6.16 -6.48 -0.97
CA VAL A 91 -5.19 -7.23 -0.18
C VAL A 91 -5.50 -8.72 -0.31
N TYR A 92 -4.55 -9.48 -0.85
CA TYR A 92 -4.65 -10.94 -0.99
C TYR A 92 -3.72 -11.64 0.00
N GLY A 93 -4.14 -12.80 0.49
CA GLY A 93 -3.32 -13.66 1.35
C GLY A 93 -3.59 -15.14 1.14
N GLY A 94 -2.80 -15.99 1.81
CA GLY A 94 -2.94 -17.45 1.74
C GLY A 94 -2.31 -18.08 0.49
N LYS A 95 -2.75 -19.29 0.14
CA LYS A 95 -2.16 -20.06 -0.96
C LYS A 95 -2.39 -19.36 -2.30
N GLY A 96 -1.30 -19.12 -3.05
CA GLY A 96 -1.35 -18.54 -4.40
C GLY A 96 -0.73 -17.15 -4.50
N VAL A 97 -0.49 -16.45 -3.38
CA VAL A 97 0.10 -15.10 -3.37
C VAL A 97 1.63 -15.08 -3.34
N ASP A 98 2.27 -16.22 -3.09
CA ASP A 98 3.72 -16.32 -2.89
C ASP A 98 4.45 -16.25 -4.25
N PRO A 99 5.19 -15.17 -4.55
CA PRO A 99 5.81 -14.95 -5.86
C PRO A 99 6.95 -15.92 -6.16
N ASP A 100 7.51 -16.59 -5.15
CA ASP A 100 8.53 -17.62 -5.34
C ASP A 100 7.92 -18.98 -5.70
N LYS A 101 6.64 -19.19 -5.37
CA LYS A 101 5.92 -20.44 -5.64
C LYS A 101 4.91 -20.33 -6.79
N ASN A 102 4.37 -19.14 -7.02
CA ASN A 102 3.41 -18.85 -8.07
C ASN A 102 3.93 -17.69 -8.94
N VAL A 103 4.49 -18.01 -10.10
CA VAL A 103 5.06 -16.99 -11.00
C VAL A 103 3.99 -16.05 -11.53
N GLU A 104 2.76 -16.54 -11.78
CA GLU A 104 1.65 -15.69 -12.23
C GLU A 104 1.23 -14.66 -11.19
N SER A 105 1.49 -14.90 -9.90
CA SER A 105 1.20 -13.89 -8.86
C SER A 105 1.94 -12.58 -9.07
N ARG A 106 3.07 -12.61 -9.81
CA ARG A 106 3.90 -11.44 -10.12
C ARG A 106 3.26 -10.48 -11.13
N GLY A 107 2.28 -10.93 -11.91
CA GLY A 107 1.57 -10.10 -12.89
C GLY A 107 2.49 -9.49 -13.96
N LEU A 108 3.49 -10.23 -14.44
CA LEU A 108 4.48 -9.70 -15.39
C LEU A 108 4.05 -9.82 -16.86
N LYS A 109 2.90 -10.46 -17.11
CA LYS A 109 2.33 -10.66 -18.43
C LYS A 109 0.84 -10.39 -18.36
N ASP A 110 0.28 -9.86 -19.44
CA ASP A 110 -1.17 -9.60 -19.57
C ASP A 110 -2.05 -10.81 -19.27
N THR A 111 -1.53 -12.03 -19.49
CA THR A 111 -2.24 -13.29 -19.24
C THR A 111 -2.13 -13.81 -17.81
N ASP A 112 -1.25 -13.23 -16.99
CA ASP A 112 -0.98 -13.71 -15.64
C ASP A 112 -2.18 -13.42 -14.73
N ASN A 113 -2.67 -14.45 -14.04
CA ASN A 113 -3.69 -14.28 -13.03
C ASN A 113 -3.03 -13.98 -11.67
N TYR A 114 -2.71 -12.71 -11.43
CA TYR A 114 -2.06 -12.28 -10.19
C TYR A 114 -3.01 -12.18 -8.98
N LYS A 115 -4.32 -12.22 -9.20
CA LYS A 115 -5.36 -12.17 -8.16
C LYS A 115 -5.65 -13.54 -7.55
N GLN A 116 -4.61 -14.38 -7.43
CA GLN A 116 -4.68 -15.69 -6.81
C GLN A 116 -4.63 -15.58 -5.28
N GLY A 117 -5.27 -16.51 -4.58
CA GLY A 117 -5.38 -16.52 -3.12
C GLY A 117 -6.71 -16.00 -2.59
N ASN A 118 -6.76 -15.75 -1.29
CA ASN A 118 -7.95 -15.26 -0.60
C ASN A 118 -7.94 -13.73 -0.57
N LEU A 119 -9.00 -13.11 -1.05
CA LEU A 119 -9.21 -11.67 -0.88
C LEU A 119 -9.51 -11.39 0.60
N LEU A 120 -8.59 -10.71 1.28
CA LEU A 120 -8.71 -10.38 2.70
C LEU A 120 -9.45 -9.05 2.91
N ALA A 121 -9.22 -8.07 2.04
CA ALA A 121 -9.90 -6.78 2.05
C ALA A 121 -9.79 -6.10 0.69
N SER A 122 -10.72 -5.21 0.36
CA SER A 122 -10.60 -4.31 -0.78
C SER A 122 -11.37 -3.01 -0.56
N LYS A 123 -10.95 -1.94 -1.24
CA LYS A 123 -11.65 -0.67 -1.28
C LYS A 123 -11.32 0.08 -2.56
N VAL A 124 -12.34 0.71 -3.15
CA VAL A 124 -12.20 1.65 -4.25
C VAL A 124 -12.13 3.06 -3.68
N PHE A 125 -11.21 3.85 -4.18
CA PHE A 125 -11.08 5.28 -3.89
C PHE A 125 -11.25 6.06 -5.21
N GLY A 126 -11.94 7.19 -5.13
CA GLY A 126 -12.01 8.21 -6.18
C GLY A 126 -11.37 9.49 -5.66
N ASN A 127 -11.94 10.66 -5.95
CA ASN A 127 -11.42 11.97 -5.54
C ASN A 127 -12.03 12.48 -4.22
N GLU A 128 -12.35 11.58 -3.28
CA GLU A 128 -12.97 11.99 -2.02
C GLU A 128 -11.95 12.65 -1.07
N SER A 129 -12.00 13.98 -0.94
CA SER A 129 -11.16 14.80 -0.04
C SER A 129 -11.05 14.36 1.44
N THR A 130 -11.85 13.40 1.88
CA THR A 130 -11.68 12.79 3.21
C THR A 130 -10.43 11.91 3.29
N TYR A 131 -9.86 11.49 2.16
CA TYR A 131 -8.65 10.67 2.08
C TYR A 131 -7.40 11.47 1.66
N ASP A 132 -7.57 12.65 1.06
CA ASP A 132 -6.47 13.57 0.68
C ASP A 132 -5.52 13.84 1.86
N ASN A 133 -4.24 13.52 1.65
CA ASN A 133 -3.16 13.67 2.61
C ASN A 133 -3.42 12.92 3.94
N ARG A 134 -4.10 11.77 3.88
CA ARG A 134 -4.42 10.90 5.04
C ARG A 134 -3.95 9.46 4.83
N TYR A 135 -3.78 8.74 5.93
CA TYR A 135 -3.60 7.29 5.90
C TYR A 135 -4.94 6.56 5.98
N TYR A 136 -5.16 5.61 5.08
CA TYR A 136 -6.17 4.56 5.21
C TYR A 136 -5.53 3.25 5.64
N ALA A 137 -6.14 2.54 6.59
CA ALA A 137 -5.61 1.28 7.11
C ALA A 137 -6.48 0.10 6.69
N PHE A 138 -5.87 -0.89 6.04
CA PHE A 138 -6.41 -2.23 5.87
C PHE A 138 -5.99 -3.11 7.04
N GLY A 139 -6.92 -3.95 7.53
CA GLY A 139 -6.73 -4.82 8.68
C GLY A 139 -7.53 -4.37 9.92
N PRO A 140 -7.23 -4.91 11.11
CA PRO A 140 -6.12 -5.83 11.38
C PRO A 140 -6.26 -7.15 10.63
N PHE A 141 -5.13 -7.68 10.17
CA PHE A 141 -5.03 -9.02 9.62
C PHE A 141 -4.34 -9.96 10.62
N ASN A 142 -4.76 -11.22 10.61
CA ASN A 142 -4.09 -12.29 11.34
C ASN A 142 -3.26 -13.10 10.32
N PRO A 143 -1.94 -13.24 10.50
CA PRO A 143 -1.15 -14.15 9.67
C PRO A 143 -1.69 -15.57 9.84
N THR A 144 -2.01 -16.25 8.73
CA THR A 144 -2.50 -17.64 8.68
C THR A 144 -1.48 -18.58 8.08
#